data_AF-A0A7V3LGR0-F1
#
_entry.id   AF-A0A7V3LGR0-F1
#
_cell.length_a   1.000
_cell.length_b   1.000
_cell.length_c   1.000
_cell.angle_alpha   90.00
_cell.angle_beta   90.00
_cell.angle_gamma   90.00
#
_symmetry.space_group_name_H-M   'P 1'
#
loop_
_entity.id
_entity.type
_entity.pdbx_description
1 polymer ?
#
loop_
_entity_poly.entity_id
_entity_poly.type
_entity_poly.pdbx_seq_one_letter_code
_entity_poly.pdbx_strand_id
1 'polypeptide(L)'
;MARTIFMGSAPTLRSAHRGIDVRNIILGCVQPGENPTTFGDALRRLTERATYLYVDGSRYWFSPQPTVARLARDREEQYLLDLTEVDEEIVRRLREDSARGARGDFHAVHVAPADSSQIPEEPEARLVILSPAYPYSPKTEQDLARSKVSEYLASRGQSARRYRNSLVFLAADQARLEELRPAVAQYLAWRSIESEAEQLNLDAFQTNQARTRHKSADETVEARLNETYCWLLIPTQHEKLGAPELVAQRIGGGEEHLAVRAAKKLKADGQLNTDYGPTALRLELDRVPLWRGDHVSVRQLWEDFAQYLYLPRLRDADVLLAAVQKGAADLAWEQETFAYAERYEEEPALTGEPTLSGVGAGGGGRYVGLRAGQHTSVTLSGLVVRPEAARRQLETERREQEAEGVAGASGSRATGGAGPGAGGPASPPADVTTASKLEGGAVVGSPVLRRFHGSVRLDSKRLARDAGIIAEEIVQHLVRQAELQQGGSVNVTLEIQATLPSGASDDLVRTVTENCRTLKFEEASFEEE
;
A
#
# COMPACT_ATOMS: atom_id res chain seq x y z
N MET A 1 -9.64 -10.91 -61.66
CA MET A 1 -8.53 -10.67 -60.69
C MET A 1 -7.74 -11.93 -60.38
N ALA A 2 -8.28 -12.92 -59.65
CA ALA A 2 -7.51 -14.12 -59.27
C ALA A 2 -6.86 -14.84 -60.46
N ARG A 3 -7.58 -15.02 -61.57
CA ARG A 3 -7.04 -15.60 -62.82
C ARG A 3 -5.85 -14.81 -63.37
N THR A 4 -5.95 -13.48 -63.41
CA THR A 4 -4.88 -12.58 -63.88
C THR A 4 -3.64 -12.69 -63.00
N ILE A 5 -3.81 -12.76 -61.67
CA ILE A 5 -2.71 -12.96 -60.73
C ILE A 5 -2.08 -14.34 -60.94
N PHE A 6 -2.89 -15.41 -61.03
CA PHE A 6 -2.40 -16.78 -61.20
C PHE A 6 -1.59 -16.93 -62.50
N MET A 7 -2.14 -16.51 -63.63
CA MET A 7 -1.44 -16.60 -64.92
C MET A 7 -0.24 -15.65 -64.99
N GLY A 8 -0.35 -14.45 -64.43
CA GLY A 8 0.71 -13.43 -64.46
C GLY A 8 1.88 -13.72 -63.51
N SER A 9 1.64 -14.45 -62.42
CA SER A 9 2.69 -14.81 -61.44
C SER A 9 3.29 -16.20 -61.66
N ALA A 10 2.68 -17.06 -62.48
CA ALA A 10 3.19 -18.39 -62.79
C ALA A 10 4.67 -18.41 -63.25
N PRO A 11 5.14 -17.49 -64.11
CA PRO A 11 6.54 -17.47 -64.54
C PRO A 11 7.53 -17.03 -63.44
N THR A 12 7.06 -16.32 -62.42
CA THR A 12 7.92 -15.67 -61.43
C THR A 12 8.06 -16.46 -60.12
N LEU A 13 7.39 -17.62 -59.99
CA LEU A 13 7.39 -18.45 -58.77
C LEU A 13 8.79 -18.85 -58.28
N ARG A 14 9.73 -19.09 -59.22
CA ARG A 14 11.13 -19.46 -58.91
C ARG A 14 12.11 -18.27 -58.99
N SER A 15 11.60 -17.06 -59.26
CA SER A 15 12.43 -15.86 -59.37
C SER A 15 12.62 -15.18 -58.01
N ALA A 16 13.66 -14.36 -57.87
CA ALA A 16 13.88 -13.53 -56.68
C ALA A 16 12.77 -12.48 -56.49
N HIS A 17 12.09 -12.07 -57.56
CA HIS A 17 11.00 -11.10 -57.54
C HIS A 17 9.67 -11.76 -57.92
N ARG A 18 9.13 -12.55 -56.99
CA ARG A 18 7.86 -13.27 -57.17
C ARG A 18 6.68 -12.31 -57.39
N GLY A 19 5.70 -12.78 -58.15
CA GLY A 19 4.43 -12.08 -58.33
C GLY A 19 4.39 -11.00 -59.40
N ILE A 20 3.20 -10.40 -59.50
CA ILE A 20 2.83 -9.39 -60.48
C ILE A 20 2.32 -8.13 -59.76
N ASP A 21 2.65 -6.96 -60.30
CA ASP A 21 2.31 -5.67 -59.70
C ASP A 21 0.82 -5.31 -59.85
N VAL A 22 0.26 -4.57 -58.88
CA VAL A 22 -1.11 -4.01 -58.90
C VAL A 22 -1.47 -3.40 -60.26
N ARG A 23 -0.57 -2.59 -60.86
CA ARG A 23 -0.85 -1.94 -62.15
C ARG A 23 -1.15 -2.94 -63.26
N ASN A 24 -0.40 -4.04 -63.30
CA ASN A 24 -0.58 -5.10 -64.29
C ASN A 24 -1.81 -5.97 -63.99
N ILE A 25 -2.14 -6.15 -62.71
CA ILE A 25 -3.37 -6.85 -62.30
C ILE A 25 -4.58 -6.06 -62.74
N ILE A 26 -4.60 -4.74 -62.48
CA ILE A 26 -5.69 -3.84 -62.88
C ILE A 26 -5.82 -3.82 -64.41
N LEU A 27 -4.71 -3.65 -65.14
CA LEU A 27 -4.70 -3.67 -66.61
C LEU A 27 -5.30 -4.97 -67.18
N GLY A 28 -4.99 -6.11 -66.56
CA GLY A 28 -5.52 -7.42 -67.00
C GLY A 28 -6.92 -7.75 -66.47
N CYS A 29 -7.62 -6.83 -65.79
CA CYS A 29 -8.95 -7.07 -65.23
C CYS A 29 -10.00 -6.02 -65.64
N VAL A 30 -9.61 -4.74 -65.74
CA VAL A 30 -10.53 -3.63 -65.99
C VAL A 30 -11.07 -3.66 -67.43
N GLN A 31 -12.38 -3.50 -67.58
CA GLN A 31 -13.04 -3.28 -68.86
C GLN A 31 -13.34 -1.79 -69.10
N PRO A 32 -13.48 -1.35 -70.37
CA PRO A 32 -13.90 0.02 -70.68
C PRO A 32 -15.22 0.39 -69.99
N GLY A 33 -15.23 1.51 -69.26
CA GLY A 33 -16.39 1.99 -68.50
C GLY A 33 -16.41 1.61 -67.01
N GLU A 34 -15.49 0.76 -66.54
CA GLU A 34 -15.37 0.42 -65.11
C GLU A 34 -14.42 1.36 -64.36
N ASN A 35 -14.66 1.57 -63.07
CA ASN A 35 -13.77 2.38 -62.22
C ASN A 35 -12.61 1.52 -61.66
N PRO A 36 -11.33 1.86 -61.95
CA PRO A 36 -10.17 1.12 -61.44
C PRO A 36 -10.05 1.06 -59.91
N THR A 37 -10.62 2.03 -59.17
CA THR A 37 -10.49 2.06 -57.70
C THR A 37 -11.19 0.88 -57.01
N THR A 38 -12.28 0.37 -57.58
CA THR A 38 -13.03 -0.79 -57.07
C THR A 38 -12.17 -2.06 -57.04
N PHE A 39 -11.22 -2.18 -57.96
CA PHE A 39 -10.31 -3.34 -58.04
C PHE A 39 -9.27 -3.35 -56.91
N GLY A 40 -8.93 -2.18 -56.34
CA GLY A 40 -8.07 -2.09 -55.17
C GLY A 40 -8.72 -2.67 -53.90
N ASP A 41 -9.99 -2.33 -53.63
CA ASP A 41 -10.74 -2.91 -52.51
C ASP A 41 -10.96 -4.42 -52.71
N ALA A 42 -11.28 -4.83 -53.94
CA ALA A 42 -11.42 -6.24 -54.28
C ALA A 42 -10.11 -7.03 -54.06
N LEU A 43 -8.95 -6.46 -54.42
CA LEU A 43 -7.63 -7.04 -54.15
C LEU A 43 -7.37 -7.21 -52.65
N ARG A 44 -7.71 -6.20 -51.85
CA ARG A 44 -7.55 -6.26 -50.38
C ARG A 44 -8.38 -7.37 -49.78
N ARG A 45 -9.68 -7.43 -50.10
CA ARG A 45 -10.59 -8.50 -49.65
C ARG A 45 -10.17 -9.87 -50.14
N LEU A 46 -9.67 -9.98 -51.38
CA LEU A 46 -9.17 -11.23 -51.93
C LEU A 46 -7.93 -11.71 -51.17
N THR A 47 -7.00 -10.82 -50.86
CA THR A 47 -5.80 -11.12 -50.07
C THR A 47 -6.16 -11.56 -48.66
N GLU A 48 -7.17 -10.94 -48.06
CA GLU A 48 -7.67 -11.32 -46.74
C GLU A 48 -8.37 -12.68 -46.73
N ARG A 49 -8.93 -13.17 -47.85
CA ARG A 49 -9.73 -14.40 -47.89
C ARG A 49 -9.06 -15.59 -48.58
N ALA A 50 -8.12 -15.33 -49.49
CA ALA A 50 -7.53 -16.38 -50.31
C ALA A 50 -6.44 -17.17 -49.56
N THR A 51 -6.59 -18.49 -49.53
CA THR A 51 -5.69 -19.42 -48.84
C THR A 51 -4.26 -19.42 -49.38
N TYR A 52 -4.10 -19.22 -50.68
CA TYR A 52 -2.85 -19.44 -51.40
C TYR A 52 -2.28 -18.17 -52.04
N LEU A 53 -2.89 -17.01 -51.77
CA LEU A 53 -2.49 -15.73 -52.36
C LEU A 53 -1.57 -14.97 -51.41
N TYR A 54 -0.38 -14.67 -51.88
CA TYR A 54 0.64 -13.93 -51.15
C TYR A 54 0.72 -12.50 -51.67
N VAL A 55 1.08 -11.59 -50.77
CA VAL A 55 1.31 -10.18 -51.06
C VAL A 55 2.64 -9.75 -50.47
N ASP A 56 3.44 -9.02 -51.24
CA ASP A 56 4.65 -8.33 -50.77
C ASP A 56 4.71 -6.96 -51.42
N GLY A 57 4.51 -5.89 -50.63
CA GLY A 57 4.35 -4.53 -51.14
C GLY A 57 3.23 -4.42 -52.18
N SER A 58 3.59 -4.14 -53.44
CA SER A 58 2.66 -4.04 -54.57
C SER A 58 2.54 -5.32 -55.40
N ARG A 59 3.20 -6.42 -55.01
CA ARG A 59 3.27 -7.66 -55.78
C ARG A 59 2.40 -8.77 -55.20
N TYR A 60 1.74 -9.52 -56.07
CA TYR A 60 0.83 -10.61 -55.70
C TYR A 60 1.18 -11.89 -56.46
N TRP A 61 1.14 -13.04 -55.77
CA TRP A 61 1.34 -14.35 -56.41
C TRP A 61 0.59 -15.47 -55.72
N PHE A 62 0.33 -16.56 -56.45
CA PHE A 62 -0.16 -17.80 -55.86
C PHE A 62 1.01 -18.75 -55.56
N SER A 63 0.96 -19.43 -54.41
CA SER A 63 1.90 -20.48 -54.01
C SER A 63 1.14 -21.75 -53.65
N PRO A 64 1.71 -22.95 -53.85
CA PRO A 64 1.07 -24.21 -53.42
C PRO A 64 0.97 -24.37 -51.90
N GLN A 65 1.72 -23.59 -51.13
CA GLN A 65 1.65 -23.60 -49.67
C GLN A 65 0.61 -22.58 -49.16
N PRO A 66 -0.24 -22.94 -48.18
CA PRO A 66 -1.18 -21.99 -47.59
C PRO A 66 -0.44 -20.85 -46.90
N THR A 67 -1.03 -19.66 -46.89
CA THR A 67 -0.43 -18.49 -46.23
C THR A 67 -0.38 -18.69 -44.72
N VAL A 68 0.63 -18.09 -44.07
CA VAL A 68 0.71 -18.05 -42.60
C VAL A 68 -0.53 -17.40 -41.97
N ALA A 69 -1.19 -16.49 -42.68
CA ALA A 69 -2.45 -15.88 -42.27
C ALA A 69 -3.62 -16.88 -42.26
N ARG A 70 -3.70 -17.80 -43.24
CA ARG A 70 -4.70 -18.87 -43.20
C ARG A 70 -4.39 -19.84 -42.06
N LEU A 71 -3.14 -20.27 -41.93
CA LEU A 71 -2.73 -21.16 -40.84
C LEU A 71 -3.04 -20.55 -39.46
N ALA A 72 -2.81 -19.25 -39.29
CA ALA A 72 -3.13 -18.54 -38.05
C ALA A 72 -4.63 -18.56 -37.76
N ARG A 73 -5.49 -18.33 -38.76
CA ARG A 73 -6.94 -18.43 -38.57
C ARG A 73 -7.40 -19.83 -38.22
N ASP A 74 -6.83 -20.86 -38.86
CA ASP A 74 -7.18 -22.25 -38.57
C ASP A 74 -6.83 -22.62 -37.13
N ARG A 75 -5.69 -22.14 -36.61
CA ARG A 75 -5.29 -22.31 -35.20
C ARG A 75 -6.14 -21.45 -34.25
N GLU A 76 -6.46 -20.21 -34.62
CA GLU A 76 -7.34 -19.33 -33.85
C GLU A 76 -8.72 -19.99 -33.67
N GLU A 77 -9.32 -20.53 -34.74
CA GLU A 77 -10.57 -21.27 -34.68
C GLU A 77 -10.47 -22.50 -33.76
N GLN A 78 -9.35 -23.23 -33.77
CA GLN A 78 -9.10 -24.34 -32.84
C GLN A 78 -9.08 -23.88 -31.38
N TYR A 79 -8.39 -22.79 -31.06
CA TYR A 79 -8.36 -22.21 -29.71
C TYR A 79 -9.71 -21.66 -29.25
N LEU A 80 -10.58 -21.26 -30.17
CA LEU A 80 -11.93 -20.81 -29.83
C LEU A 80 -12.91 -21.96 -29.57
N LEU A 81 -12.61 -23.17 -30.04
CA LEU A 81 -13.40 -24.38 -29.73
C LEU A 81 -13.15 -24.85 -28.29
N ASP A 82 -11.92 -24.72 -27.80
CA ASP A 82 -11.55 -25.01 -26.41
C ASP A 82 -10.78 -23.84 -25.80
N LEU A 83 -11.47 -23.07 -24.96
CA LEU A 83 -10.94 -21.87 -24.34
C LEU A 83 -9.95 -22.15 -23.20
N THR A 84 -9.64 -23.40 -22.89
CA THR A 84 -8.74 -23.75 -21.77
C THR A 84 -7.37 -23.07 -21.92
N GLU A 85 -6.71 -23.22 -23.07
CA GLU A 85 -5.41 -22.58 -23.31
C GLU A 85 -5.50 -21.05 -23.36
N VAL A 86 -6.63 -20.53 -23.86
CA VAL A 86 -6.90 -19.08 -23.94
C VAL A 86 -7.03 -18.47 -22.54
N ASP A 87 -7.83 -19.10 -21.68
CA ASP A 87 -8.05 -18.64 -20.31
C ASP A 87 -6.79 -18.83 -19.45
N GLU A 88 -6.02 -19.90 -19.65
CA GLU A 88 -4.70 -20.11 -19.02
C GLU A 88 -3.71 -19.02 -19.40
N GLU A 89 -3.67 -18.62 -20.67
CA GLU A 89 -2.82 -17.52 -21.15
C GLU A 89 -3.25 -16.17 -20.54
N ILE A 90 -4.55 -15.90 -20.41
CA ILE A 90 -5.07 -14.72 -19.70
C ILE A 90 -4.57 -14.74 -18.24
N VAL A 91 -4.73 -15.87 -17.55
CA VAL A 91 -4.30 -16.02 -16.16
C VAL A 91 -2.79 -15.86 -16.01
N ARG A 92 -1.98 -16.40 -16.94
CA ARG A 92 -0.53 -16.21 -16.97
C ARG A 92 -0.17 -14.73 -17.03
N ARG A 93 -0.81 -13.96 -17.92
CA ARG A 93 -0.56 -12.51 -18.05
C ARG A 93 -0.97 -11.73 -16.81
N LEU A 94 -2.10 -12.07 -16.18
CA LEU A 94 -2.51 -11.44 -14.92
C LEU A 94 -1.52 -11.70 -13.78
N ARG A 95 -0.95 -12.92 -13.72
CA ARG A 95 0.10 -13.26 -12.74
C ARG A 95 1.37 -12.46 -13.01
N GLU A 96 1.74 -12.29 -14.27
CA GLU A 96 2.88 -11.47 -14.66
C GLU A 96 2.66 -9.98 -14.34
N ASP A 97 1.48 -9.43 -14.60
CA ASP A 97 1.11 -8.05 -14.20
C ASP A 97 1.27 -7.87 -12.69
N SER A 98 0.72 -8.80 -11.90
CA SER A 98 0.81 -8.77 -10.44
C SER A 98 2.24 -8.97 -9.91
N ALA A 99 3.10 -9.73 -10.62
CA ALA A 99 4.47 -10.00 -10.21
C ALA A 99 5.44 -8.88 -10.59
N ARG A 100 5.20 -8.17 -11.69
CA ARG A 100 6.10 -7.15 -12.25
C ARG A 100 6.06 -5.81 -11.53
N GLY A 101 4.96 -5.44 -10.87
CA GLY A 101 4.90 -4.09 -10.30
C GLY A 101 3.69 -3.82 -9.43
N ALA A 102 3.95 -3.74 -8.12
CA ALA A 102 3.08 -3.24 -7.07
C ALA A 102 1.71 -3.94 -6.92
N ARG A 103 1.62 -4.70 -5.84
CA ARG A 103 0.38 -5.04 -5.11
C ARG A 103 -0.49 -3.82 -4.73
N GLY A 104 -0.22 -2.62 -5.25
CA GLY A 104 -0.77 -1.36 -4.80
C GLY A 104 -0.54 -1.19 -3.30
N ASP A 105 -1.59 -0.75 -2.62
CA ASP A 105 -1.63 -0.69 -1.16
C ASP A 105 -2.13 -2.00 -0.52
N PHE A 106 -2.33 -3.08 -1.27
CA PHE A 106 -2.73 -4.36 -0.69
C PHE A 106 -1.54 -5.09 -0.07
N HIS A 107 -1.79 -5.90 0.95
CA HIS A 107 -0.79 -6.79 1.52
C HIS A 107 -0.42 -7.92 0.54
N ALA A 108 -1.41 -8.46 -0.17
CA ALA A 108 -1.20 -9.44 -1.24
C ALA A 108 -2.26 -9.37 -2.33
N VAL A 109 -1.91 -9.89 -3.50
CA VAL A 109 -2.81 -10.07 -4.65
C VAL A 109 -2.87 -11.56 -4.98
N HIS A 110 -4.08 -12.11 -5.06
CA HIS A 110 -4.34 -13.50 -5.41
C HIS A 110 -4.96 -13.57 -6.80
N VAL A 111 -4.21 -14.10 -7.77
CA VAL A 111 -4.64 -14.13 -9.18
C VAL A 111 -5.25 -15.47 -9.55
N ALA A 112 -6.52 -15.44 -9.94
CA ALA A 112 -7.32 -16.58 -10.37
C ALA A 112 -7.12 -17.82 -9.48
N PRO A 113 -7.40 -17.72 -8.16
CA PRO A 113 -7.34 -18.88 -7.29
C PRO A 113 -8.30 -19.95 -7.78
N ALA A 114 -7.86 -21.20 -7.77
CA ALA A 114 -8.65 -22.35 -8.19
C ALA A 114 -9.83 -22.60 -7.24
N ASP A 115 -9.60 -22.40 -5.94
CA ASP A 115 -10.59 -22.56 -4.89
C ASP A 115 -10.36 -21.56 -3.73
N SER A 116 -11.30 -21.56 -2.77
CA SER A 116 -11.24 -20.66 -1.61
C SER A 116 -10.10 -20.96 -0.63
N SER A 117 -9.46 -22.13 -0.71
CA SER A 117 -8.36 -22.53 0.19
C SER A 117 -7.04 -21.83 -0.16
N GLN A 118 -6.88 -21.45 -1.43
CA GLN A 118 -5.72 -20.72 -1.93
C GLN A 118 -5.65 -19.26 -1.45
N ILE A 119 -6.74 -18.74 -0.88
CA ILE A 119 -6.77 -17.41 -0.25
C ILE A 119 -6.55 -17.59 1.25
N PRO A 120 -5.39 -17.19 1.82
CA PRO A 120 -5.11 -17.37 3.24
C PRO A 120 -6.10 -16.61 4.14
N GLU A 121 -6.20 -17.04 5.39
CA GLU A 121 -6.99 -16.37 6.43
C GLU A 121 -6.08 -15.42 7.21
N GLU A 122 -5.81 -14.23 6.65
CA GLU A 122 -5.06 -13.19 7.35
C GLU A 122 -5.86 -11.88 7.35
N PRO A 123 -5.71 -11.05 8.39
CA PRO A 123 -6.53 -9.86 8.57
C PRO A 123 -6.15 -8.67 7.66
N GLU A 124 -4.96 -8.68 7.06
CA GLU A 124 -4.50 -7.61 6.17
C GLU A 124 -5.27 -7.56 4.85
N ALA A 125 -5.48 -6.36 4.31
CA ALA A 125 -6.24 -6.15 3.09
C ALA A 125 -5.61 -6.83 1.87
N ARG A 126 -6.41 -7.57 1.10
CA ARG A 126 -5.97 -8.37 -0.05
C ARG A 126 -6.89 -8.15 -1.23
N LEU A 127 -6.30 -8.16 -2.42
CA LEU A 127 -7.02 -8.18 -3.68
C LEU A 127 -7.09 -9.60 -4.22
N VAL A 128 -8.26 -10.03 -4.68
CA VAL A 128 -8.45 -11.29 -5.38
C VAL A 128 -8.91 -10.98 -6.80
N ILE A 129 -8.08 -11.29 -7.79
CA ILE A 129 -8.46 -11.17 -9.20
C ILE A 129 -9.15 -12.48 -9.60
N LEU A 130 -10.42 -12.41 -9.99
CA LEU A 130 -11.21 -13.58 -10.38
C LEU A 130 -10.69 -14.19 -11.69
N SER A 131 -10.90 -15.49 -11.85
CA SER A 131 -10.64 -16.20 -13.11
C SER A 131 -11.55 -15.66 -14.23
N PRO A 132 -11.10 -15.68 -15.50
CA PRO A 132 -11.96 -15.38 -16.66
C PRO A 132 -13.20 -16.29 -16.74
N ALA A 133 -13.21 -17.44 -16.06
CA ALA A 133 -14.39 -18.30 -15.94
C ALA A 133 -15.55 -17.66 -15.14
N TYR A 134 -15.27 -16.63 -14.33
CA TYR A 134 -16.26 -15.96 -13.49
C TYR A 134 -16.35 -14.45 -13.82
N PRO A 135 -16.82 -14.09 -15.04
CA PRO A 135 -16.97 -12.69 -15.41
C PRO A 135 -18.14 -12.04 -14.66
N TYR A 136 -18.08 -10.72 -14.57
CA TYR A 136 -19.11 -9.87 -13.99
C TYR A 136 -19.95 -9.19 -15.08
N SER A 137 -21.26 -9.07 -14.84
CA SER A 137 -22.19 -8.35 -15.70
C SER A 137 -23.14 -7.49 -14.86
N PRO A 138 -23.16 -6.16 -15.06
CA PRO A 138 -24.08 -5.28 -14.32
C PRO A 138 -25.55 -5.50 -14.67
N LYS A 139 -25.86 -6.21 -15.76
CA LYS A 139 -27.24 -6.47 -16.22
C LYS A 139 -27.87 -7.68 -15.54
N THR A 140 -27.07 -8.49 -14.85
CA THR A 140 -27.50 -9.78 -14.27
C THR A 140 -27.30 -9.73 -12.77
N GLU A 141 -28.38 -9.83 -12.00
CA GLU A 141 -28.31 -9.73 -10.53
C GLU A 141 -27.54 -10.89 -9.88
N GLN A 142 -27.59 -12.09 -10.47
CA GLN A 142 -26.83 -13.27 -10.05
C GLN A 142 -25.92 -13.72 -11.19
N ASP A 143 -24.76 -13.09 -11.30
CA ASP A 143 -23.71 -13.51 -12.22
C ASP A 143 -22.71 -14.48 -11.57
N LEU A 144 -21.86 -15.06 -12.40
CA LEU A 144 -20.84 -16.04 -11.99
C LEU A 144 -19.83 -15.42 -11.02
N ALA A 145 -19.49 -14.14 -11.21
CA ALA A 145 -18.59 -13.40 -10.33
C ALA A 145 -19.17 -13.26 -8.91
N ARG A 146 -20.41 -12.79 -8.75
CA ARG A 146 -21.08 -12.61 -7.46
C ARG A 146 -21.22 -13.92 -6.70
N SER A 147 -21.56 -15.00 -7.40
CA SER A 147 -21.63 -16.34 -6.83
C SER A 147 -20.26 -16.78 -6.30
N LYS A 148 -19.19 -16.60 -7.11
CA LYS A 148 -17.84 -16.98 -6.72
C LYS A 148 -17.29 -16.13 -5.57
N VAL A 149 -17.60 -14.84 -5.54
CA VAL A 149 -17.25 -13.95 -4.42
C VAL A 149 -17.97 -14.39 -3.15
N SER A 150 -19.25 -14.77 -3.24
CA SER A 150 -20.02 -15.26 -2.09
C SER A 150 -19.42 -16.55 -1.53
N GLU A 151 -18.98 -17.46 -2.39
CA GLU A 151 -18.23 -18.67 -1.98
C GLU A 151 -16.94 -18.29 -1.22
N TYR A 152 -16.14 -17.38 -1.79
CA TYR A 152 -14.88 -16.94 -1.16
C TYR A 152 -15.09 -16.22 0.18
N LEU A 153 -16.17 -15.47 0.34
CA LEU A 153 -16.52 -14.82 1.60
C LEU A 153 -17.09 -15.78 2.64
N ALA A 154 -17.71 -16.87 2.22
CA ALA A 154 -18.30 -17.86 3.11
C ALA A 154 -17.25 -18.82 3.67
N SER A 155 -16.31 -19.29 2.84
CA SER A 155 -15.39 -20.38 3.21
C SER A 155 -13.92 -20.12 2.83
N ARG A 156 -13.04 -20.87 3.50
CA ARG A 156 -11.66 -21.12 3.14
C ARG A 156 -11.45 -22.64 3.15
N GLY A 157 -11.53 -23.27 1.99
CA GLY A 157 -11.60 -24.73 1.91
C GLY A 157 -12.82 -25.25 2.68
N GLN A 158 -12.58 -26.03 3.73
CA GLN A 158 -13.63 -26.62 4.56
C GLN A 158 -14.02 -25.77 5.78
N SER A 159 -13.30 -24.69 6.07
CA SER A 159 -13.54 -23.84 7.24
C SER A 159 -14.32 -22.58 6.86
N ALA A 160 -15.13 -22.06 7.77
CA ALA A 160 -15.81 -20.78 7.56
C ALA A 160 -14.80 -19.62 7.58
N ARG A 161 -14.91 -18.69 6.64
CA ARG A 161 -14.01 -17.53 6.56
C ARG A 161 -14.35 -16.49 7.61
N ARG A 162 -13.34 -16.03 8.35
CA ARG A 162 -13.47 -15.06 9.45
C ARG A 162 -13.23 -13.64 8.98
N TYR A 163 -12.08 -13.36 8.35
CA TYR A 163 -11.64 -12.03 7.95
C TYR A 163 -12.23 -11.60 6.61
N ARG A 164 -13.56 -11.52 6.55
CA ARG A 164 -14.29 -11.18 5.32
C ARG A 164 -14.03 -9.75 4.87
N ASN A 165 -13.80 -8.83 5.80
CA ASN A 165 -13.55 -7.43 5.50
C ASN A 165 -12.14 -7.18 4.94
N SER A 166 -11.23 -8.16 5.02
CA SER A 166 -9.90 -8.08 4.41
C SER A 166 -9.93 -8.23 2.88
N LEU A 167 -10.99 -8.80 2.30
CA LEU A 167 -11.02 -9.17 0.88
C LEU A 167 -11.71 -8.13 0.01
N VAL A 168 -11.11 -7.83 -1.14
CA VAL A 168 -11.72 -7.10 -2.26
C VAL A 168 -11.47 -7.90 -3.54
N PHE A 169 -12.40 -7.85 -4.49
CA PHE A 169 -12.33 -8.65 -5.70
C PHE A 169 -12.26 -7.78 -6.96
N LEU A 170 -11.52 -8.24 -7.96
CA LEU A 170 -11.48 -7.65 -9.30
C LEU A 170 -11.95 -8.69 -10.32
N ALA A 171 -12.93 -8.33 -11.13
CA ALA A 171 -13.54 -9.21 -12.11
C ALA A 171 -13.42 -8.63 -13.53
N ALA A 172 -13.38 -9.54 -14.51
CA ALA A 172 -13.51 -9.21 -15.91
C ALA A 172 -14.95 -8.77 -16.24
N ASP A 173 -15.10 -7.76 -17.09
CA ASP A 173 -16.37 -7.43 -17.71
C ASP A 173 -16.76 -8.50 -18.74
N GLN A 174 -17.98 -9.03 -18.65
CA GLN A 174 -18.43 -10.12 -19.51
C GLN A 174 -18.36 -9.77 -21.00
N ALA A 175 -18.80 -8.57 -21.40
CA ALA A 175 -18.81 -8.18 -22.82
C ALA A 175 -17.39 -7.99 -23.36
N ARG A 176 -16.50 -7.39 -22.55
CA ARG A 176 -15.09 -7.21 -22.94
C ARG A 176 -14.32 -8.52 -22.98
N LEU A 177 -14.69 -9.49 -22.13
CA LEU A 177 -14.07 -10.82 -22.16
C LEU A 177 -14.37 -11.58 -23.46
N GLU A 178 -15.56 -11.40 -24.04
CA GLU A 178 -15.92 -11.93 -25.37
C GLU A 178 -15.05 -11.35 -26.49
N GLU A 179 -14.49 -10.15 -26.30
CA GLU A 179 -13.53 -9.53 -27.22
C GLU A 179 -12.07 -9.90 -26.90
N LEU A 180 -11.73 -10.12 -25.62
CA LEU A 180 -10.38 -10.49 -25.19
C LEU A 180 -10.02 -11.90 -25.64
N ARG A 181 -10.92 -12.87 -25.49
CA ARG A 181 -10.65 -14.28 -25.83
C ARG A 181 -10.24 -14.49 -27.29
N PRO A 182 -10.93 -13.93 -28.30
CA PRO A 182 -10.47 -13.98 -29.70
C PRO A 182 -9.10 -13.31 -29.91
N ALA A 183 -8.83 -12.19 -29.23
CA ALA A 183 -7.53 -11.53 -29.33
C ALA A 183 -6.40 -12.41 -28.78
N VAL A 184 -6.65 -13.10 -27.67
CA VAL A 184 -5.70 -14.06 -27.07
C VAL A 184 -5.53 -15.30 -27.93
N ALA A 185 -6.62 -15.86 -28.48
CA ALA A 185 -6.57 -16.98 -29.42
C ALA A 185 -5.73 -16.64 -30.67
N GLN A 186 -5.91 -15.43 -31.21
CA GLN A 186 -5.09 -14.93 -32.31
C GLN A 186 -3.61 -14.77 -31.91
N TYR A 187 -3.33 -14.26 -30.71
CA TYR A 187 -1.97 -14.18 -30.18
C TYR A 187 -1.32 -15.58 -30.09
N LEU A 188 -2.02 -16.57 -29.51
CA LEU A 188 -1.53 -17.95 -29.40
C LEU A 188 -1.29 -18.59 -30.78
N ALA A 189 -2.18 -18.33 -31.74
CA ALA A 189 -2.01 -18.78 -33.12
C ALA A 189 -0.74 -18.22 -33.77
N TRP A 190 -0.47 -16.92 -33.64
CA TRP A 190 0.75 -16.32 -34.18
C TRP A 190 2.01 -16.76 -33.44
N ARG A 191 1.94 -16.87 -32.11
CA ARG A 191 3.05 -17.36 -31.27
C ARG A 191 3.45 -18.79 -31.64
N SER A 192 2.48 -19.68 -31.83
CA SER A 192 2.76 -21.07 -32.21
C SER A 192 3.40 -21.15 -33.60
N ILE A 193 2.90 -20.39 -34.59
CA ILE A 193 3.49 -20.35 -35.94
C ILE A 193 4.92 -19.81 -35.92
N GLU A 194 5.18 -18.78 -35.12
CA GLU A 194 6.54 -18.26 -34.96
C GLU A 194 7.47 -19.31 -34.33
N SER A 195 7.02 -20.01 -33.29
CA SER A 195 7.82 -21.04 -32.62
C SER A 195 8.09 -22.26 -33.48
N GLU A 196 7.19 -22.57 -34.41
CA GLU A 196 7.27 -23.72 -35.33
C GLU A 196 7.83 -23.33 -36.71
N ALA A 197 8.46 -22.15 -36.85
CA ALA A 197 8.88 -21.62 -38.15
C ALA A 197 9.76 -22.59 -38.96
N GLU A 198 10.65 -23.33 -38.29
CA GLU A 198 11.51 -24.34 -38.92
C GLU A 198 10.72 -25.58 -39.36
N GLN A 199 9.81 -26.08 -38.51
CA GLN A 199 8.99 -27.27 -38.80
C GLN A 199 8.03 -27.01 -39.97
N LEU A 200 7.49 -25.79 -40.03
CA LEU A 200 6.61 -25.34 -41.10
C LEU A 200 7.39 -24.95 -42.38
N ASN A 201 8.73 -25.01 -42.36
CA ASN A 201 9.61 -24.59 -43.45
C ASN A 201 9.28 -23.17 -43.97
N LEU A 202 9.04 -22.23 -43.05
CA LEU A 202 8.72 -20.85 -43.40
C LEU A 202 9.92 -20.17 -44.05
N ASP A 203 9.67 -19.43 -45.14
CA ASP A 203 10.70 -18.57 -45.72
C ASP A 203 10.90 -17.28 -44.90
N ALA A 204 11.98 -16.54 -45.18
CA ALA A 204 12.32 -15.32 -44.44
C ALA A 204 11.20 -14.27 -44.45
N PHE A 205 10.41 -14.22 -45.52
CA PHE A 205 9.27 -13.30 -45.62
C PHE A 205 8.14 -13.74 -44.68
N GLN A 206 7.76 -15.01 -44.71
CA GLN A 206 6.74 -15.59 -43.83
C GLN A 206 7.12 -15.50 -42.35
N THR A 207 8.39 -15.75 -42.00
CA THR A 207 8.88 -15.62 -40.61
C THR A 207 8.77 -14.18 -40.11
N ASN A 208 9.20 -13.20 -40.91
CA ASN A 208 9.08 -11.78 -40.56
C ASN A 208 7.62 -11.34 -40.44
N GLN A 209 6.74 -11.85 -41.31
CA GLN A 209 5.31 -11.61 -41.24
C GLN A 209 4.71 -12.18 -39.93
N ALA A 210 5.03 -13.42 -39.58
CA ALA A 210 4.56 -14.07 -38.35
C ALA A 210 5.03 -13.30 -37.09
N ARG A 211 6.31 -12.93 -37.02
CA ARG A 211 6.87 -12.10 -35.94
C ARG A 211 6.16 -10.76 -35.76
N THR A 212 5.95 -10.06 -36.86
CA THR A 212 5.27 -8.75 -36.84
C THR A 212 3.83 -8.89 -36.35
N ARG A 213 3.13 -9.94 -36.79
CA ARG A 213 1.76 -10.22 -36.38
C ARG A 213 1.66 -10.68 -34.93
N HIS A 214 2.56 -11.54 -34.47
CA HIS A 214 2.65 -11.96 -33.08
C HIS A 214 2.85 -10.75 -32.15
N LYS A 215 3.81 -9.87 -32.46
CA LYS A 215 4.05 -8.64 -31.67
C LYS A 215 2.82 -7.73 -31.63
N SER A 216 2.17 -7.49 -32.78
CA SER A 216 0.96 -6.65 -32.82
C SER A 216 -0.23 -7.26 -32.07
N ALA A 217 -0.37 -8.59 -32.11
CA ALA A 217 -1.38 -9.31 -31.34
C ALA A 217 -1.09 -9.23 -29.84
N ASP A 218 0.19 -9.31 -29.44
CA ASP A 218 0.63 -9.16 -28.05
C ASP A 218 0.24 -7.80 -27.46
N GLU A 219 0.57 -6.70 -28.15
CA GLU A 219 0.20 -5.32 -27.78
C GLU A 219 -1.33 -5.16 -27.68
N THR A 220 -2.08 -5.80 -28.59
CA THR A 220 -3.55 -5.78 -28.58
C THR A 220 -4.12 -6.50 -27.36
N VAL A 221 -3.54 -7.65 -26.99
CA VAL A 221 -3.95 -8.41 -25.80
C VAL A 221 -3.67 -7.61 -24.53
N GLU A 222 -2.50 -6.98 -24.40
CA GLU A 222 -2.16 -6.15 -23.24
C GLU A 222 -3.16 -4.99 -23.05
N ALA A 223 -3.48 -4.26 -24.13
CA ALA A 223 -4.46 -3.19 -24.08
C ALA A 223 -5.86 -3.72 -23.68
N ARG A 224 -6.34 -4.79 -24.31
CA ARG A 224 -7.65 -5.38 -24.01
C ARG A 224 -7.73 -5.96 -22.61
N LEU A 225 -6.67 -6.59 -22.11
CA LEU A 225 -6.62 -7.18 -20.77
C LEU A 225 -6.85 -6.09 -19.71
N ASN A 226 -6.15 -4.96 -19.85
CA ASN A 226 -6.22 -3.81 -18.93
C ASN A 226 -7.60 -3.15 -18.90
N GLU A 227 -8.34 -3.18 -20.01
CA GLU A 227 -9.70 -2.66 -20.07
C GLU A 227 -10.76 -3.68 -19.66
N THR A 228 -10.48 -4.98 -19.80
CA THR A 228 -11.41 -6.07 -19.49
C THR A 228 -11.56 -6.27 -17.98
N TYR A 229 -10.45 -6.25 -17.23
CA TYR A 229 -10.48 -6.36 -15.77
C TYR A 229 -10.76 -5.01 -15.14
N CYS A 230 -12.04 -4.61 -15.12
CA CYS A 230 -12.46 -3.29 -14.68
C CYS A 230 -13.52 -3.27 -13.58
N TRP A 231 -14.02 -4.42 -13.10
CA TRP A 231 -15.07 -4.45 -12.08
C TRP A 231 -14.51 -4.76 -10.71
N LEU A 232 -14.52 -3.76 -9.84
CA LEU A 232 -14.16 -3.89 -8.44
C LEU A 232 -15.41 -4.27 -7.65
N LEU A 233 -15.39 -5.45 -7.03
CA LEU A 233 -16.49 -5.97 -6.23
C LEU A 233 -16.08 -5.90 -4.76
N ILE A 234 -16.79 -5.06 -4.01
CA ILE A 234 -16.45 -4.64 -2.66
C ILE A 234 -17.52 -5.19 -1.71
N PRO A 235 -17.17 -6.15 -0.84
CA PRO A 235 -18.06 -6.61 0.20
C PRO A 235 -18.26 -5.49 1.23
N THR A 236 -19.50 -5.12 1.49
CA THR A 236 -19.87 -4.04 2.41
C THR A 236 -21.12 -4.42 3.19
N GLN A 237 -21.33 -3.79 4.34
CA GLN A 237 -22.55 -3.97 5.11
C GLN A 237 -22.92 -2.64 5.78
N HIS A 238 -24.06 -2.06 5.41
CA HIS A 238 -24.47 -0.73 5.92
C HIS A 238 -24.87 -0.76 7.40
N GLU A 239 -25.60 -1.82 7.80
CA GLU A 239 -26.10 -2.01 9.15
C GLU A 239 -25.56 -3.30 9.77
N LYS A 240 -25.22 -3.28 11.05
CA LYS A 240 -24.67 -4.45 11.77
C LYS A 240 -25.50 -5.73 11.64
N LEU A 241 -26.83 -5.60 11.61
CA LEU A 241 -27.79 -6.71 11.48
C LEU A 241 -28.34 -6.86 10.05
N GLY A 242 -27.93 -6.00 9.12
CA GLY A 242 -28.35 -6.05 7.72
C GLY A 242 -27.67 -7.17 6.94
N ALA A 243 -28.18 -7.48 5.75
CA ALA A 243 -27.53 -8.44 4.87
C ALA A 243 -26.21 -7.85 4.30
N PRO A 244 -25.17 -8.68 4.12
CA PRO A 244 -23.98 -8.26 3.40
C PRO A 244 -24.34 -7.95 1.94
N GLU A 245 -23.81 -6.86 1.43
CA GLU A 245 -23.98 -6.39 0.07
C GLU A 245 -22.64 -6.49 -0.68
N LEU A 246 -22.71 -6.74 -1.99
CA LEU A 246 -21.56 -6.68 -2.87
C LEU A 246 -21.70 -5.50 -3.83
N VAL A 247 -21.08 -4.39 -3.46
CA VAL A 247 -21.07 -3.15 -4.25
C VAL A 247 -20.10 -3.32 -5.42
N ALA A 248 -20.57 -3.08 -6.64
CA ALA A 248 -19.76 -3.15 -7.84
C ALA A 248 -19.41 -1.75 -8.33
N GLN A 249 -18.13 -1.49 -8.54
CA GLN A 249 -17.64 -0.23 -9.07
C GLN A 249 -16.74 -0.48 -10.27
N ARG A 250 -16.82 0.41 -11.27
CA ARG A 250 -15.96 0.31 -12.44
C ARG A 250 -14.69 1.15 -12.23
N ILE A 251 -13.53 0.55 -12.48
CA ILE A 251 -12.24 1.25 -12.52
C ILE A 251 -11.96 1.75 -13.94
N GLY A 252 -11.44 2.98 -14.06
CA GLY A 252 -11.04 3.55 -15.35
C GLY A 252 -9.83 2.81 -15.95
N GLY A 253 -9.72 2.80 -17.28
CA GLY A 253 -8.54 2.31 -18.01
C GLY A 253 -7.27 3.13 -17.74
N GLY A 254 -6.10 2.55 -17.99
CA GLY A 254 -4.81 3.23 -17.84
C GLY A 254 -3.64 2.27 -18.00
N GLU A 255 -2.43 2.83 -18.05
CA GLU A 255 -1.16 2.08 -18.18
C GLU A 255 -0.63 1.53 -16.84
N GLU A 256 -1.20 1.97 -15.71
CA GLU A 256 -0.87 1.43 -14.37
C GLU A 256 -1.36 -0.02 -14.22
N HIS A 257 -0.63 -0.82 -13.43
CA HIS A 257 -1.00 -2.21 -13.08
C HIS A 257 -2.39 -2.30 -12.41
N LEU A 258 -3.08 -3.43 -12.60
CA LEU A 258 -4.47 -3.62 -12.17
C LEU A 258 -4.66 -3.41 -10.65
N ALA A 259 -3.74 -3.95 -9.85
CA ALA A 259 -3.81 -3.84 -8.39
C ALA A 259 -3.62 -2.40 -7.89
N VAL A 260 -2.74 -1.63 -8.53
CA VAL A 260 -2.50 -0.21 -8.20
C VAL A 260 -3.76 0.61 -8.50
N ARG A 261 -4.38 0.39 -9.67
CA ARG A 261 -5.63 1.06 -10.06
C ARG A 261 -6.77 0.76 -9.10
N ALA A 262 -6.91 -0.52 -8.71
CA ALA A 262 -7.90 -0.94 -7.73
C ALA A 262 -7.67 -0.27 -6.37
N ALA A 263 -6.45 -0.29 -5.85
CA ALA A 263 -6.11 0.35 -4.57
C ALA A 263 -6.36 1.86 -4.60
N LYS A 264 -5.94 2.56 -5.67
CA LYS A 264 -6.17 3.99 -5.87
C LYS A 264 -7.66 4.35 -5.85
N LYS A 265 -8.50 3.55 -6.53
CA LYS A 265 -9.96 3.74 -6.51
C LYS A 265 -10.55 3.51 -5.12
N LEU A 266 -10.16 2.44 -4.43
CA LEU A 266 -10.63 2.16 -3.06
C LEU A 266 -10.25 3.27 -2.07
N LYS A 267 -9.02 3.79 -2.15
CA LYS A 267 -8.58 4.90 -1.30
C LYS A 267 -9.39 6.16 -1.54
N ALA A 268 -9.61 6.52 -2.81
CA ALA A 268 -10.39 7.70 -3.17
C ALA A 268 -11.84 7.64 -2.64
N ASP A 269 -12.42 6.46 -2.59
CA ASP A 269 -13.80 6.24 -2.12
C ASP A 269 -13.88 5.88 -0.61
N GLY A 270 -12.76 5.91 0.12
CA GLY A 270 -12.69 5.56 1.56
C GLY A 270 -12.91 4.08 1.89
N GLN A 271 -12.84 3.20 0.89
CA GLN A 271 -13.08 1.75 1.00
C GLN A 271 -11.79 0.96 1.32
N LEU A 272 -10.62 1.61 1.34
CA LEU A 272 -9.36 1.07 1.84
C LEU A 272 -8.61 2.19 2.55
N ASN A 273 -8.41 2.05 3.86
CA ASN A 273 -7.75 3.06 4.68
C ASN A 273 -6.28 2.72 4.85
N THR A 274 -5.42 3.63 4.39
CA THR A 274 -3.95 3.55 4.52
C THR A 274 -3.40 4.49 5.60
N ASP A 275 -4.20 5.45 6.02
CA ASP A 275 -4.07 6.22 7.25
C ASP A 275 -5.47 6.28 7.88
N TYR A 276 -5.55 6.30 9.20
CA TYR A 276 -6.81 6.29 9.93
C TYR A 276 -6.73 7.21 11.15
N GLY A 277 -7.75 8.05 11.30
CA GLY A 277 -7.77 9.08 12.34
C GLY A 277 -8.26 8.54 13.69
N PRO A 278 -7.72 9.05 14.81
CA PRO A 278 -8.14 8.60 16.15
C PRO A 278 -9.60 8.92 16.46
N THR A 279 -10.11 10.08 16.01
CA THR A 279 -11.52 10.47 16.18
C THR A 279 -12.46 9.55 15.40
N ALA A 280 -12.06 9.11 14.21
CA ALA A 280 -12.83 8.14 13.42
C ALA A 280 -12.85 6.77 14.10
N LEU A 281 -11.71 6.33 14.65
CA LEU A 281 -11.64 5.12 15.45
C LEU A 281 -12.55 5.20 16.68
N ARG A 282 -12.55 6.35 17.37
CA ARG A 282 -13.44 6.59 18.50
C ARG A 282 -14.92 6.52 18.10
N LEU A 283 -15.28 7.12 16.97
CA LEU A 283 -16.64 7.07 16.44
C LEU A 283 -17.11 5.63 16.19
N GLU A 284 -16.26 4.79 15.59
CA GLU A 284 -16.60 3.37 15.37
C GLU A 284 -16.69 2.56 16.67
N LEU A 285 -15.79 2.84 17.62
CA LEU A 285 -15.81 2.23 18.97
C LEU A 285 -17.10 2.52 19.73
N ASP A 286 -17.70 3.69 19.54
CA ASP A 286 -18.94 4.09 20.22
C ASP A 286 -20.19 3.67 19.43
N ARG A 287 -20.15 3.78 18.10
CA ARG A 287 -21.27 3.40 17.21
C ARG A 287 -21.54 1.91 17.25
N VAL A 288 -20.48 1.11 17.25
CA VAL A 288 -20.54 -0.35 17.34
C VAL A 288 -20.08 -0.72 18.75
N PRO A 289 -20.72 -1.65 19.47
CA PRO A 289 -20.28 -2.05 20.81
C PRO A 289 -18.97 -2.89 20.75
N LEU A 290 -17.86 -2.26 20.36
CA LEU A 290 -16.52 -2.84 20.29
C LEU A 290 -15.83 -2.79 21.65
N TRP A 291 -16.25 -1.86 22.52
CA TRP A 291 -15.87 -1.83 23.92
C TRP A 291 -16.31 -3.11 24.65
N ARG A 292 -15.38 -3.72 25.39
CA ARG A 292 -15.64 -4.92 26.21
C ARG A 292 -15.57 -4.53 27.68
N GLY A 293 -16.51 -3.69 28.09
CA GLY A 293 -16.46 -2.96 29.36
C GLY A 293 -15.76 -1.61 29.20
N ASP A 294 -14.80 -1.32 30.07
CA ASP A 294 -14.08 -0.04 30.11
C ASP A 294 -12.85 0.02 29.19
N HIS A 295 -12.49 -1.08 28.53
CA HIS A 295 -11.37 -1.15 27.60
C HIS A 295 -11.58 -2.21 26.51
N VAL A 296 -10.67 -2.25 25.55
CA VAL A 296 -10.58 -3.28 24.52
C VAL A 296 -9.14 -3.45 24.06
N SER A 297 -8.67 -4.68 23.84
CA SER A 297 -7.31 -4.90 23.34
C SER A 297 -7.17 -4.48 21.88
N VAL A 298 -6.02 -3.91 21.52
CA VAL A 298 -5.74 -3.46 20.15
C VAL A 298 -5.75 -4.64 19.16
N ARG A 299 -5.23 -5.81 19.57
CA ARG A 299 -5.33 -7.05 18.77
C ARG A 299 -6.77 -7.42 18.43
N GLN A 300 -7.65 -7.36 19.42
CA GLN A 300 -9.04 -7.70 19.21
C GLN A 300 -9.73 -6.68 18.30
N LEU A 301 -9.41 -5.38 18.42
CA LEU A 301 -9.87 -4.38 17.45
C LEU A 301 -9.39 -4.69 16.04
N TRP A 302 -8.12 -5.06 15.88
CA TRP A 302 -7.58 -5.44 14.58
C TRP A 302 -8.35 -6.61 13.97
N GLU A 303 -8.64 -7.65 14.75
CA GLU A 303 -9.45 -8.78 14.32
C GLU A 303 -10.89 -8.38 13.97
N ASP A 304 -11.52 -7.53 14.79
CA ASP A 304 -12.89 -7.07 14.58
C ASP A 304 -13.01 -6.27 13.27
N PHE A 305 -12.08 -5.33 13.01
CA PHE A 305 -12.01 -4.54 11.78
C PHE A 305 -11.80 -5.42 10.54
N ALA A 306 -11.00 -6.47 10.63
CA ALA A 306 -10.81 -7.41 9.53
C ALA A 306 -11.99 -8.38 9.32
N GLN A 307 -12.78 -8.64 10.38
CA GLN A 307 -13.89 -9.60 10.35
C GLN A 307 -15.21 -9.01 9.85
N TYR A 308 -15.58 -7.81 10.30
CA TYR A 308 -16.92 -7.27 10.10
C TYR A 308 -17.00 -6.27 8.94
N LEU A 309 -17.89 -6.53 7.97
CA LEU A 309 -18.06 -5.74 6.74
C LEU A 309 -18.66 -4.34 6.95
N TYR A 310 -19.21 -4.08 8.13
CA TYR A 310 -19.74 -2.78 8.51
C TYR A 310 -18.69 -1.86 9.14
N LEU A 311 -17.49 -2.38 9.42
CA LEU A 311 -16.36 -1.58 9.89
C LEU A 311 -15.49 -1.13 8.70
N PRO A 312 -14.81 0.03 8.80
CA PRO A 312 -13.88 0.47 7.77
C PRO A 312 -12.78 -0.57 7.52
N ARG A 313 -12.47 -0.81 6.24
CA ARG A 313 -11.36 -1.70 5.87
C ARG A 313 -10.04 -0.96 6.05
N LEU A 314 -9.17 -1.48 6.92
CA LEU A 314 -7.80 -0.98 7.09
C LEU A 314 -6.83 -1.83 6.25
N ARG A 315 -5.74 -1.22 5.80
CA ARG A 315 -4.70 -1.90 5.04
C ARG A 315 -4.03 -3.02 5.85
N ASP A 316 -3.53 -2.68 7.03
CA ASP A 316 -2.81 -3.57 7.94
C ASP A 316 -2.88 -3.06 9.39
N ALA A 317 -2.28 -3.82 10.31
CA ALA A 317 -2.24 -3.50 11.74
C ALA A 317 -1.55 -2.17 12.04
N ASP A 318 -0.56 -1.76 11.23
CA ASP A 318 0.19 -0.52 11.44
C ASP A 318 -0.70 0.72 11.33
N VAL A 319 -1.68 0.70 10.42
CA VAL A 319 -2.68 1.78 10.31
C VAL A 319 -3.48 1.93 11.61
N LEU A 320 -3.88 0.83 12.23
CA LEU A 320 -4.61 0.86 13.50
C LEU A 320 -3.69 1.31 14.65
N LEU A 321 -2.46 0.79 14.73
CA LEU A 321 -1.50 1.16 15.75
C LEU A 321 -1.18 2.67 15.71
N ALA A 322 -0.99 3.22 14.50
CA ALA A 322 -0.79 4.64 14.29
C ALA A 322 -2.01 5.47 14.75
N ALA A 323 -3.23 5.01 14.44
CA ALA A 323 -4.45 5.68 14.90
C ALA A 323 -4.55 5.68 16.44
N VAL A 324 -4.24 4.56 17.09
CA VAL A 324 -4.25 4.46 18.55
C VAL A 324 -3.17 5.33 19.18
N GLN A 325 -1.97 5.35 18.60
CA GLN A 325 -0.86 6.18 19.06
C GLN A 325 -1.18 7.67 18.97
N LYS A 326 -1.73 8.12 17.82
CA LYS A 326 -2.20 9.50 17.63
C LYS A 326 -3.30 9.85 18.64
N GLY A 327 -4.23 8.93 18.89
CA GLY A 327 -5.33 9.12 19.83
C GLY A 327 -4.88 9.27 21.29
N ALA A 328 -3.97 8.42 21.74
CA ALA A 328 -3.41 8.49 23.10
C ALA A 328 -2.54 9.74 23.32
N ALA A 329 -1.93 10.26 22.26
CA ALA A 329 -1.15 11.49 22.29
C ALA A 329 -2.00 12.77 22.22
N ASP A 330 -3.26 12.66 21.82
CA ASP A 330 -4.15 13.82 21.66
C ASP A 330 -4.43 14.48 23.01
N LEU A 331 -4.29 15.81 23.08
CA LEU A 331 -4.58 16.57 24.30
C LEU A 331 -6.10 16.63 24.59
N ALA A 332 -6.93 16.48 23.56
CA ALA A 332 -8.39 16.42 23.67
C ALA A 332 -8.91 14.98 23.87
N TRP A 333 -8.06 14.04 24.31
CA TRP A 333 -8.40 12.62 24.43
C TRP A 333 -9.64 12.32 25.27
N GLU A 334 -9.95 13.18 26.24
CA GLU A 334 -11.15 13.03 27.08
C GLU A 334 -12.45 13.14 26.29
N GLN A 335 -12.45 13.96 25.24
CA GLN A 335 -13.66 14.37 24.51
C GLN A 335 -13.70 13.77 23.11
N GLU A 336 -12.54 13.64 22.45
CA GLU A 336 -12.47 13.29 21.02
C GLU A 336 -11.94 11.88 20.74
N THR A 337 -11.15 11.31 21.66
CA THR A 337 -10.45 10.04 21.41
C THR A 337 -10.57 9.05 22.59
N PHE A 338 -9.46 8.62 23.17
CA PHE A 338 -9.34 7.57 24.17
C PHE A 338 -7.93 7.57 24.78
N ALA A 339 -7.74 6.84 25.87
CA ALA A 339 -6.43 6.60 26.47
C ALA A 339 -5.86 5.23 26.04
N TYR A 340 -4.57 5.01 26.29
CA TYR A 340 -3.89 3.75 26.05
C TYR A 340 -3.32 3.19 27.36
N ALA A 341 -3.36 1.86 27.54
CA ALA A 341 -2.66 1.16 28.61
C ALA A 341 -1.91 -0.06 28.07
N GLU A 342 -0.83 -0.46 28.73
CA GLU A 342 -0.05 -1.64 28.32
C GLU A 342 -0.75 -2.94 28.72
N ARG A 343 -1.37 -2.96 29.90
CA ARG A 343 -2.14 -4.10 30.43
C ARG A 343 -3.15 -3.65 31.48
N TYR A 344 -4.09 -4.52 31.80
CA TYR A 344 -5.02 -4.37 32.91
C TYR A 344 -4.72 -5.44 33.96
N GLU A 345 -4.52 -5.01 35.20
CA GLU A 345 -4.36 -5.89 36.35
C GLU A 345 -5.68 -5.94 37.11
N GLU A 346 -6.33 -7.10 37.11
CA GLU A 346 -7.47 -7.36 37.98
C GLU A 346 -6.94 -7.60 39.39
N GLU A 347 -7.39 -6.83 40.39
CA GLU A 347 -7.11 -7.20 41.77
C GLU A 347 -7.85 -8.51 42.05
N PRO A 348 -7.17 -9.53 42.60
CA PRO A 348 -7.85 -10.76 42.99
C PRO A 348 -8.93 -10.38 43.98
N ALA A 349 -10.18 -10.75 43.69
CA ALA A 349 -11.29 -10.59 44.62
C ALA A 349 -10.89 -11.24 45.94
N LEU A 350 -10.54 -10.43 46.94
CA LEU A 350 -10.28 -10.91 48.28
C LEU A 350 -11.53 -11.68 48.71
N THR A 351 -11.35 -12.96 49.00
CA THR A 351 -12.32 -13.83 49.66
C THR A 351 -12.57 -13.33 51.08
N GLY A 352 -13.31 -12.22 51.20
CA GLY A 352 -13.70 -11.58 52.45
C GLY A 352 -15.16 -11.13 52.35
N GLU A 353 -15.91 -11.38 53.42
CA GLU A 353 -17.37 -11.34 53.53
C GLU A 353 -18.07 -10.10 52.91
N PRO A 354 -19.30 -10.26 52.40
CA PRO A 354 -20.07 -9.16 51.82
C PRO A 354 -20.54 -8.19 52.91
N THR A 355 -19.89 -7.04 53.05
CA THR A 355 -20.45 -5.92 53.81
C THR A 355 -21.61 -5.27 53.05
N LEU A 356 -22.78 -5.30 53.66
CA LEU A 356 -24.00 -4.61 53.26
C LEU A 356 -23.82 -3.09 53.37
N SER A 357 -23.28 -2.47 52.33
CA SER A 357 -23.51 -1.06 52.00
C SER A 357 -23.44 -0.92 50.49
N GLY A 358 -24.61 -0.92 49.85
CA GLY A 358 -24.72 -0.86 48.40
C GLY A 358 -24.33 0.51 47.84
N VAL A 359 -23.43 0.52 46.86
CA VAL A 359 -23.62 0.96 45.47
C VAL A 359 -22.56 0.23 44.65
N GLY A 360 -22.95 -0.80 43.90
CA GLY A 360 -22.04 -1.55 43.05
C GLY A 360 -21.75 -0.81 41.75
N ALA A 361 -20.53 -0.29 41.60
CA ALA A 361 -19.93 0.05 40.31
C ALA A 361 -18.40 -0.03 40.41
N GLY A 362 -17.82 -1.04 39.77
CA GLY A 362 -16.38 -1.15 39.47
C GLY A 362 -15.64 -2.17 40.32
N GLY A 363 -15.43 -3.37 39.78
CA GLY A 363 -14.38 -4.26 40.29
C GLY A 363 -13.04 -3.52 40.20
N GLY A 364 -12.33 -3.42 41.32
CA GLY A 364 -11.06 -2.73 41.43
C GLY A 364 -10.00 -3.42 40.58
N GLY A 365 -9.67 -2.85 39.44
CA GLY A 365 -8.50 -3.24 38.66
C GLY A 365 -7.78 -2.01 38.16
N ARG A 366 -6.47 -2.13 37.96
CA ARG A 366 -5.58 -1.02 37.62
C ARG A 366 -5.06 -1.16 36.20
N TYR A 367 -5.10 -0.07 35.44
CA TYR A 367 -4.44 0.01 34.14
C TYR A 367 -2.96 0.32 34.35
N VAL A 368 -2.09 -0.57 33.89
CA VAL A 368 -0.64 -0.38 33.97
C VAL A 368 -0.13 0.29 32.71
N GLY A 369 0.77 1.26 32.87
CA GLY A 369 1.30 2.03 31.76
C GLY A 369 0.24 2.90 31.09
N LEU A 370 -0.73 3.41 31.86
CA LEU A 370 -1.78 4.29 31.35
C LEU A 370 -1.17 5.59 30.81
N ARG A 371 -1.48 5.92 29.56
CA ARG A 371 -1.03 7.12 28.84
C ARG A 371 -2.21 7.83 28.22
N ALA A 372 -2.28 9.14 28.42
CA ALA A 372 -3.31 10.01 27.88
C ALA A 372 -2.73 11.43 27.71
N GLY A 373 -2.94 12.04 26.54
CA GLY A 373 -2.31 13.31 26.17
C GLY A 373 -0.77 13.25 26.04
N GLN A 374 -0.21 12.06 25.80
CA GLN A 374 1.24 11.85 25.72
C GLN A 374 1.59 10.87 24.60
N HIS A 375 2.69 11.15 23.88
CA HIS A 375 3.24 10.21 22.91
C HIS A 375 3.73 8.94 23.61
N THR A 376 3.31 7.79 23.09
CA THR A 376 3.73 6.47 23.59
C THR A 376 3.88 5.50 22.44
N SER A 377 4.71 4.46 22.63
CA SER A 377 4.68 3.29 21.75
C SER A 377 3.44 2.47 22.02
N VAL A 378 2.71 2.10 20.97
CA VAL A 378 1.53 1.24 21.05
C VAL A 378 1.88 -0.13 20.50
N THR A 379 1.34 -1.16 21.15
CA THR A 379 1.49 -2.56 20.73
C THR A 379 0.13 -3.24 20.61
N LEU A 380 0.05 -4.33 19.82
CA LEU A 380 -1.17 -5.11 19.67
C LEU A 380 -1.67 -5.74 20.98
N SER A 381 -0.77 -6.02 21.93
CA SER A 381 -1.12 -6.54 23.26
C SER A 381 -1.70 -5.48 24.19
N GLY A 382 -1.52 -4.20 23.87
CA GLY A 382 -2.05 -3.11 24.69
C GLY A 382 -3.55 -2.95 24.58
N LEU A 383 -4.06 -2.01 25.37
CA LEU A 383 -5.47 -1.75 25.57
C LEU A 383 -5.80 -0.32 25.17
N VAL A 384 -6.86 -0.16 24.39
CA VAL A 384 -7.56 1.11 24.25
C VAL A 384 -8.53 1.21 25.42
N VAL A 385 -8.46 2.32 26.17
CA VAL A 385 -9.20 2.52 27.42
C VAL A 385 -10.18 3.67 27.26
N ARG A 386 -11.40 3.49 27.76
CA ARG A 386 -12.41 4.54 27.78
C ARG A 386 -11.91 5.76 28.57
N PRO A 387 -12.13 6.98 28.07
CA PRO A 387 -11.76 8.22 28.75
C PRO A 387 -12.23 8.28 30.19
N GLU A 388 -13.46 7.85 30.46
CA GLU A 388 -14.05 7.91 31.80
C GLU A 388 -13.37 6.94 32.78
N ALA A 389 -12.85 5.82 32.29
CA ALA A 389 -12.08 4.87 33.09
C ALA A 389 -10.66 5.37 33.34
N ALA A 390 -10.00 5.88 32.30
CA ALA A 390 -8.65 6.43 32.41
C ALA A 390 -8.61 7.66 33.34
N ARG A 391 -9.57 8.59 33.22
CA ARG A 391 -9.69 9.76 34.09
C ARG A 391 -9.86 9.38 35.55
N ARG A 392 -10.70 8.39 35.85
CA ARG A 392 -10.91 7.88 37.23
C ARG A 392 -9.61 7.40 37.86
N GLN A 393 -8.76 6.69 37.12
CA GLN A 393 -7.48 6.23 37.63
C GLN A 393 -6.49 7.39 37.81
N LEU A 394 -6.33 8.26 36.81
CA LEU A 394 -5.41 9.40 36.87
C LEU A 394 -5.74 10.36 38.03
N GLU A 395 -7.03 10.59 38.29
CA GLU A 395 -7.47 11.40 39.42
C GLU A 395 -7.15 10.75 40.77
N THR A 396 -7.30 9.42 40.87
CA THR A 396 -6.95 8.64 42.07
C THR A 396 -5.44 8.71 42.33
N GLU A 397 -4.61 8.45 41.32
CA GLU A 397 -3.15 8.48 41.43
C GLU A 397 -2.64 9.89 41.77
N ARG A 398 -3.24 10.95 41.21
CA ARG A 398 -2.91 12.34 41.58
C ARG A 398 -3.22 12.63 43.06
N ARG A 399 -4.39 12.19 43.55
CA ARG A 399 -4.78 12.39 44.96
C ARG A 399 -3.87 11.65 45.92
N GLU A 400 -3.45 10.43 45.56
CA GLU A 400 -2.50 9.64 46.34
C GLU A 400 -1.12 10.33 46.42
N GLN A 401 -0.61 10.83 45.28
CA GLN A 401 0.65 11.59 45.25
C GLN A 401 0.58 12.89 46.06
N GLU A 402 -0.55 13.60 45.99
CA GLU A 402 -0.81 14.80 46.81
C GLU A 402 -0.85 14.45 48.31
N ALA A 403 -1.48 13.33 48.69
CA ALA A 403 -1.53 12.86 50.08
C ALA A 403 -0.16 12.43 50.63
N GLU A 404 0.65 11.73 49.82
CA GLU A 404 2.02 11.34 50.17
C GLU A 404 2.96 12.54 50.29
N GLY A 405 2.83 13.53 49.39
CA GLY A 405 3.59 14.78 49.45
C GLY A 405 3.30 15.61 50.71
N VAL A 406 2.07 15.58 51.22
CA VAL A 406 1.68 16.26 52.47
C VAL A 406 2.18 15.50 53.71
N ALA A 407 2.22 14.17 53.68
CA ALA A 407 2.75 13.34 54.78
C ALA A 407 4.28 13.50 54.94
N GLY A 408 5.02 13.66 53.83
CA GLY A 408 6.47 13.90 53.85
C GLY A 408 6.91 15.23 54.47
N ALA A 409 6.04 16.25 54.47
CA ALA A 409 6.34 17.57 55.02
C ALA A 409 6.15 17.68 56.55
N SER A 410 5.50 16.71 57.20
CA SER A 410 5.18 16.73 58.64
C SER A 410 6.18 15.96 59.53
N GLY A 411 7.22 15.38 58.94
CA GLY A 411 8.13 14.42 59.58
C GLY A 411 9.44 14.95 60.17
N SER A 412 9.64 16.26 60.38
CA SER A 412 10.90 16.76 60.97
C SER A 412 10.68 17.78 62.09
N ARG A 413 10.67 17.29 63.34
CA ARG A 413 10.86 18.13 64.53
C ARG A 413 11.58 17.36 65.66
N ALA A 414 12.76 17.90 66.02
CA ALA A 414 13.56 17.73 67.25
C ALA A 414 14.23 16.36 67.51
N THR A 415 15.54 16.29 67.79
CA THR A 415 16.18 16.76 69.03
C THR A 415 17.70 17.00 68.87
N GLY A 416 18.24 17.95 69.64
CA GLY A 416 19.61 18.47 69.52
C GLY A 416 20.65 17.96 70.53
N GLY A 417 21.88 18.44 70.34
CA GLY A 417 23.01 18.41 71.27
C GLY A 417 24.16 19.33 70.79
N ALA A 418 24.44 20.40 71.54
CA ALA A 418 25.59 21.32 71.43
C ALA A 418 26.91 20.60 71.83
N GLY A 419 28.16 20.87 71.40
CA GLY A 419 28.99 21.97 70.84
C GLY A 419 30.46 21.66 71.28
N PRO A 420 31.55 22.43 71.00
CA PRO A 420 31.73 23.65 70.18
C PRO A 420 33.01 23.74 69.28
N GLY A 421 33.02 24.72 68.36
CA GLY A 421 34.18 25.49 67.84
C GLY A 421 35.07 24.84 66.76
N ALA A 422 35.59 25.52 65.73
CA ALA A 422 35.51 26.89 65.24
C ALA A 422 36.13 26.93 63.82
N GLY A 423 35.64 27.83 62.95
CA GLY A 423 36.30 28.18 61.68
C GLY A 423 35.38 28.24 60.46
N GLY A 424 34.52 29.26 60.39
CA GLY A 424 33.96 29.75 59.11
C GLY A 424 34.98 30.65 58.37
N PRO A 425 34.61 31.43 57.33
CA PRO A 425 33.24 31.75 56.89
C PRO A 425 33.04 31.68 55.33
N ALA A 426 31.88 31.27 54.85
CA ALA A 426 30.77 32.10 54.38
C ALA A 426 30.72 32.36 52.86
N SER A 427 29.74 31.73 52.18
CA SER A 427 28.75 32.50 51.40
C SER A 427 27.89 33.30 52.39
N PRO A 428 27.33 34.47 52.06
CA PRO A 428 25.93 34.55 51.58
C PRO A 428 25.64 35.87 50.77
N PRO A 429 24.44 36.49 50.76
CA PRO A 429 23.18 36.14 50.07
C PRO A 429 22.52 37.37 49.39
N ALA A 430 21.29 37.24 48.86
CA ALA A 430 20.18 38.22 48.98
C ALA A 430 18.98 37.66 48.18
N ASP A 431 17.88 37.20 48.76
CA ASP A 431 16.87 37.82 49.63
C ASP A 431 15.80 38.62 48.86
N VAL A 432 14.57 38.18 49.09
CA VAL A 432 13.31 38.73 48.59
C VAL A 432 12.67 39.43 49.77
N THR A 433 12.40 40.73 49.66
CA THR A 433 11.50 41.43 50.58
C THR A 433 10.40 42.18 49.82
N THR A 434 9.26 42.19 50.48
CA THR A 434 7.90 42.40 50.02
C THR A 434 7.40 43.85 50.12
N ALA A 435 6.40 44.13 49.27
CA ALA A 435 5.23 45.00 49.45
C ALA A 435 5.36 46.53 49.38
N SER A 436 4.59 47.14 48.45
CA SER A 436 3.40 47.95 48.80
C SER A 436 2.65 48.50 47.56
N LYS A 437 1.34 48.21 47.51
CA LYS A 437 0.15 48.98 47.05
C LYS A 437 0.07 49.70 45.69
N LEU A 438 -1.03 49.31 45.02
CA LEU A 438 -2.09 50.10 44.33
C LEU A 438 -1.81 50.78 42.97
N GLU A 439 -2.76 50.50 42.07
CA GLU A 439 -3.19 51.22 40.85
C GLU A 439 -2.42 51.03 39.52
N GLY A 440 -3.15 50.46 38.55
CA GLY A 440 -3.27 51.00 37.19
C GLY A 440 -2.09 50.85 36.21
N GLY A 441 -2.23 49.92 35.26
CA GLY A 441 -1.76 50.14 33.88
C GLY A 441 -0.63 49.25 33.36
N ALA A 442 -0.83 48.83 32.09
CA ALA A 442 0.13 48.34 31.11
C ALA A 442 0.70 46.91 31.26
N VAL A 443 0.23 46.03 30.35
CA VAL A 443 0.83 44.74 30.01
C VAL A 443 2.23 44.99 29.44
N VAL A 444 3.27 44.60 30.18
CA VAL A 444 4.65 44.55 29.69
C VAL A 444 4.86 43.20 29.01
N GLY A 445 5.16 43.22 27.71
CA GLY A 445 5.40 42.03 26.90
C GLY A 445 6.65 41.25 27.36
N SER A 446 6.56 39.92 27.32
CA SER A 446 7.64 39.00 27.64
C SER A 446 8.91 39.27 26.82
N PRO A 447 10.11 39.06 27.39
CA PRO A 447 11.38 39.32 26.69
C PRO A 447 11.55 38.42 25.46
N VAL A 448 11.91 39.03 24.32
CA VAL A 448 12.14 38.32 23.05
C VAL A 448 13.52 37.66 23.07
N LEU A 449 13.56 36.32 23.09
CA LEU A 449 14.79 35.53 23.00
C LEU A 449 15.25 35.43 21.54
N ARG A 450 16.49 35.85 21.25
CA ARG A 450 17.01 36.00 19.88
C ARG A 450 18.13 35.02 19.51
N ARG A 451 18.64 34.23 20.45
CA ARG A 451 19.77 33.33 20.22
C ARG A 451 19.60 32.05 21.05
N PHE A 452 19.86 30.91 20.42
CA PHE A 452 19.95 29.61 21.06
C PHE A 452 21.39 29.12 20.99
N HIS A 453 21.90 28.58 22.10
CA HIS A 453 23.19 27.89 22.18
C HIS A 453 23.03 26.70 23.13
N GLY A 454 23.41 25.51 22.68
CA GLY A 454 23.32 24.29 23.46
C GLY A 454 24.39 23.29 23.04
N SER A 455 24.92 22.56 24.01
CA SER A 455 25.90 21.48 23.80
C SER A 455 25.43 20.24 24.57
N VAL A 456 25.49 19.07 23.95
CA VAL A 456 25.14 17.80 24.57
C VAL A 456 26.21 16.76 24.31
N ARG A 457 26.59 15.99 25.34
CA ARG A 457 27.52 14.87 25.20
C ARG A 457 26.75 13.63 24.75
N LEU A 458 27.16 13.05 23.63
CA LEU A 458 26.51 11.87 23.05
C LEU A 458 27.26 10.59 23.38
N ASP A 459 26.55 9.47 23.49
CA ASP A 459 27.17 8.15 23.63
C ASP A 459 27.66 7.67 22.26
N SER A 460 28.97 7.42 22.16
CA SER A 460 29.64 6.89 20.97
C SER A 460 28.97 5.63 20.37
N LYS A 461 28.34 4.77 21.19
CA LYS A 461 27.68 3.54 20.71
C LYS A 461 26.28 3.76 20.17
N ARG A 462 25.66 4.91 20.45
CA ARG A 462 24.30 5.28 20.04
C ARG A 462 24.26 6.57 19.21
N LEU A 463 25.42 7.04 18.74
CA LEU A 463 25.61 8.32 18.07
C LEU A 463 24.56 8.59 16.98
N ALA A 464 24.28 7.62 16.10
CA ALA A 464 23.32 7.80 15.01
C ALA A 464 21.87 7.99 15.50
N ARG A 465 21.46 7.26 16.55
CA ARG A 465 20.11 7.38 17.15
C ARG A 465 19.99 8.71 17.87
N ASP A 466 20.96 9.05 18.72
CA ASP A 466 20.89 10.23 19.56
C ASP A 466 21.03 11.51 18.73
N ALA A 467 21.89 11.52 17.71
CA ALA A 467 21.97 12.61 16.74
C ALA A 467 20.68 12.75 15.91
N GLY A 468 20.02 11.63 15.57
CA GLY A 468 18.71 11.63 14.92
C GLY A 468 17.64 12.30 15.79
N ILE A 469 17.58 11.94 17.08
CA ILE A 469 16.66 12.56 18.05
C ILE A 469 16.93 14.06 18.18
N ILE A 470 18.20 14.49 18.29
CA ILE A 470 18.53 15.92 18.37
C ILE A 470 18.13 16.66 17.08
N ALA A 471 18.31 16.02 15.93
CA ALA A 471 17.92 16.59 14.65
C ALA A 471 16.41 16.83 14.59
N GLU A 472 15.60 15.86 15.01
CA GLU A 472 14.13 15.94 15.00
C GLU A 472 13.59 16.89 16.07
N GLU A 473 14.05 16.75 17.32
CA GLU A 473 13.46 17.44 18.47
C GLU A 473 13.98 18.87 18.67
N ILE A 474 15.17 19.21 18.14
CA ILE A 474 15.78 20.54 18.34
C ILE A 474 16.09 21.22 17.01
N VAL A 475 16.93 20.60 16.17
CA VAL A 475 17.45 21.27 14.96
C VAL A 475 16.31 21.60 14.00
N GLN A 476 15.39 20.66 13.76
CA GLN A 476 14.29 20.87 12.82
C GLN A 476 13.37 22.02 13.25
N HIS A 477 13.11 22.17 14.55
CA HIS A 477 12.33 23.28 15.08
C HIS A 477 13.03 24.63 14.92
N LEU A 478 14.35 24.67 15.18
CA LEU A 478 15.14 25.89 14.99
C LEU A 478 15.29 26.28 13.52
N VAL A 479 15.44 25.29 12.62
CA VAL A 479 15.51 25.52 11.16
C VAL A 479 14.19 26.07 10.65
N ARG A 480 13.06 25.43 10.98
CA ARG A 480 11.72 25.93 10.60
C ARG A 480 11.50 27.36 11.07
N GLN A 481 11.93 27.70 12.29
CA GLN A 481 11.79 29.05 12.83
C GLN A 481 12.76 30.04 12.18
N ALA A 482 13.97 29.62 11.84
CA ALA A 482 14.97 30.45 11.16
C ALA A 482 14.57 30.78 9.71
N GLU A 483 13.97 29.83 8.98
CA GLU A 483 13.47 30.02 7.60
C GLU A 483 12.34 31.05 7.52
N LEU A 484 11.53 31.17 8.56
CA LEU A 484 10.46 32.17 8.66
C LEU A 484 10.98 33.59 8.95
N GLN A 485 12.26 33.75 9.30
CA GLN A 485 12.87 35.03 9.65
C GLN A 485 13.93 35.42 8.59
N GLN A 486 13.80 36.63 8.02
CA GLN A 486 14.79 37.13 7.06
C GLN A 486 16.17 37.26 7.74
N GLY A 487 17.12 36.41 7.34
CA GLY A 487 18.48 36.36 7.89
C GLY A 487 18.70 35.34 9.01
N GLY A 488 17.75 34.45 9.30
CA GLY A 488 17.94 33.34 10.24
C GLY A 488 18.85 32.26 9.67
N SER A 489 19.80 31.76 10.48
CA SER A 489 20.69 30.64 10.10
C SER A 489 20.89 29.71 11.28
N VAL A 490 20.87 28.41 11.02
CA VAL A 490 21.19 27.36 12.01
C VAL A 490 22.46 26.66 11.57
N ASN A 491 23.50 26.73 12.41
CA ASN A 491 24.75 26.00 12.20
C ASN A 491 24.83 24.86 13.22
N VAL A 492 25.18 23.66 12.75
CA VAL A 492 25.35 22.48 13.60
C VAL A 492 26.79 21.99 13.42
N THR A 493 27.54 21.93 14.51
CA THR A 493 28.93 21.46 14.54
C THR A 493 28.99 20.12 15.28
N LEU A 494 29.59 19.10 14.66
CA LEU A 494 29.88 17.83 15.31
C LEU A 494 31.35 17.79 15.71
N GLU A 495 31.62 17.80 17.00
CA GLU A 495 32.96 17.66 17.56
C GLU A 495 33.20 16.21 18.02
N ILE A 496 34.31 15.60 17.59
CA ILE A 496 34.67 14.23 17.92
C ILE A 496 35.99 14.25 18.67
N GLN A 497 35.95 13.88 19.96
CA GLN A 497 37.14 13.74 20.80
C GLN A 497 37.34 12.27 21.17
N ALA A 498 38.55 11.76 20.96
CA ALA A 498 38.93 10.40 21.34
C ALA A 498 40.26 10.43 22.09
N THR A 499 40.26 9.93 23.33
CA THR A 499 41.49 9.72 24.10
C THR A 499 41.95 8.28 23.88
N LEU A 500 43.17 8.09 23.37
CA LEU A 500 43.76 6.79 23.07
C LEU A 500 45.00 6.56 23.97
N PRO A 501 44.85 6.01 25.19
CA PRO A 501 45.92 5.95 26.19
C PRO A 501 47.16 5.12 25.79
N SER A 502 47.03 4.29 24.76
CA SER A 502 48.12 3.44 24.24
C SER A 502 48.66 3.91 22.89
N GLY A 503 48.25 5.10 22.44
CA GLY A 503 48.53 5.62 21.10
C GLY A 503 47.58 5.05 20.04
N ALA A 504 47.49 5.75 18.91
CA ALA A 504 46.79 5.25 17.72
C ALA A 504 47.74 4.37 16.89
N SER A 505 47.24 3.26 16.32
CA SER A 505 48.03 2.48 15.37
C SER A 505 48.15 3.20 14.03
N ASP A 506 49.24 2.99 13.29
CA ASP A 506 49.47 3.59 11.97
C ASP A 506 48.30 3.35 11.00
N ASP A 507 47.69 2.16 11.06
CA ASP A 507 46.54 1.81 10.22
C ASP A 507 45.27 2.59 10.61
N LEU A 508 45.05 2.84 11.90
CA LEU A 508 43.94 3.66 12.39
C LEU A 508 44.14 5.12 11.99
N VAL A 509 45.35 5.66 12.17
CA VAL A 509 45.69 7.05 11.78
C VAL A 509 45.43 7.23 10.29
N ARG A 510 45.97 6.34 9.45
CA ARG A 510 45.77 6.40 7.99
C ARG A 510 44.29 6.35 7.62
N THR A 511 43.54 5.39 8.16
CA THR A 511 42.12 5.19 7.83
C THR A 511 41.26 6.39 8.24
N VAL A 512 41.47 6.93 9.44
CA VAL A 512 40.69 8.06 9.95
C VAL A 512 41.04 9.34 9.18
N THR A 513 42.33 9.61 8.92
CA THR A 513 42.74 10.80 8.16
C THR A 513 42.21 10.78 6.71
N GLU A 514 42.20 9.61 6.05
CA GLU A 514 41.63 9.47 4.69
C GLU A 514 40.11 9.68 4.68
N ASN A 515 39.40 9.13 5.66
CA ASN A 515 37.95 9.32 5.79
C ASN A 515 37.59 10.78 6.11
N CYS A 516 38.33 11.45 6.98
CA CYS A 516 38.11 12.88 7.29
C CYS A 516 38.27 13.76 6.05
N ARG A 517 39.23 13.46 5.16
CA ARG A 517 39.38 14.17 3.87
C ARG A 517 38.20 13.91 2.94
N THR A 518 37.73 12.67 2.86
CA THR A 518 36.59 12.28 2.02
C THR A 518 35.29 12.93 2.51
N LEU A 519 35.11 12.99 3.83
CA LEU A 519 33.95 13.56 4.50
C LEU A 519 34.04 15.09 4.70
N LYS A 520 35.13 15.72 4.21
CA LYS A 520 35.36 17.17 4.22
C LYS A 520 35.31 17.81 5.61
N PHE A 521 35.95 17.19 6.60
CA PHE A 521 36.16 17.81 7.90
C PHE A 521 36.92 19.14 7.74
N GLU A 522 36.48 20.19 8.42
CA GLU A 522 37.15 21.50 8.40
C GLU A 522 38.53 21.43 9.09
N GLU A 523 38.60 20.72 10.23
CA GLU A 523 39.82 20.45 10.99
C GLU A 523 39.81 19.00 11.47
N ALA A 524 40.90 18.26 11.25
CA ALA A 524 41.09 16.90 11.78
C ALA A 524 42.59 16.56 11.81
N SER A 525 43.13 16.29 13.00
CA SER A 525 44.52 15.85 13.18
C SER A 525 44.63 14.90 14.38
N PHE A 526 45.66 14.05 14.39
CA PHE A 526 46.08 13.33 15.60
C PHE A 526 47.19 14.15 16.23
N GLU A 527 47.06 14.44 17.52
CA GLU A 527 48.04 15.18 18.29
C GLU A 527 48.89 14.20 19.11
N GLU A 528 50.22 14.37 19.04
CA GLU A 528 51.13 13.81 20.04
C GLU A 528 51.03 14.76 21.24
N GLU A 529 50.63 14.26 22.42
CA GLU A 529 50.49 15.08 23.64
C GLU A 529 51.68 16.03 23.89
#